data_AF-A0A918KKI4-F1
#
_entry.id   AF-A0A918KKI4-F1
#
_cell.length_a   1.000
_cell.length_b   1.000
_cell.length_c   1.000
_cell.angle_alpha   90.00
_cell.angle_beta   90.00
_cell.angle_gamma   90.00
#
_symmetry.space_group_name_H-M   'P 1'
#
loop_
_entity.id
_entity.type
_entity.pdbx_description
1 polymer ?
#
loop_
_entity_poly.entity_id
_entity_poly.type
_entity_poly.pdbx_seq_one_letter_code
_entity_poly.pdbx_strand_id
1 'polypeptide(L)'
;MSATSTPPTTSTAPRTTPAPTVPTVHVSTVSESTAPTVPAVTIRSTVPGPARTPGTRTRTPSPDAPLPPVTWEDLIAAVRLEGQYTSAAEAGRVTRAVLSALGAQVIGDERVDLAHRLPREAARALASQVPATRRVTAAEFVDDLASREDIPPATARWHAGSVLTAVASLLEDDLITRVLATLPSGYALLFGRAELPPAA
;
A
#
# COMPACT_ATOMS: atom_id res chain seq x y z
N MET A 1 -11.29 49.62 68.98
CA MET A 1 -11.05 48.17 68.81
C MET A 1 -11.84 47.70 67.60
N SER A 2 -11.16 46.96 66.71
CA SER A 2 -11.66 46.22 65.53
C SER A 2 -12.06 47.04 64.29
N ALA A 3 -11.15 46.98 63.32
CA ALA A 3 -11.17 47.63 62.03
C ALA A 3 -11.88 46.78 60.96
N THR A 4 -12.61 47.47 60.10
CA THR A 4 -13.14 47.03 58.80
C THR A 4 -12.03 46.44 57.93
N SER A 5 -12.21 45.20 57.48
CA SER A 5 -11.33 44.54 56.51
C SER A 5 -11.90 44.70 55.11
N THR A 6 -11.26 45.54 54.28
CA THR A 6 -11.43 45.60 52.83
C THR A 6 -10.30 44.79 52.18
N PRO A 7 -10.56 43.90 51.21
CA PRO A 7 -9.49 43.17 50.53
C PRO A 7 -8.75 44.08 49.52
N PRO A 8 -7.43 43.88 49.31
CA PRO A 8 -6.71 44.55 48.23
C PRO A 8 -7.02 43.91 46.87
N THR A 9 -7.11 44.76 45.84
CA THR A 9 -7.15 44.39 44.43
C THR A 9 -5.85 43.71 44.02
N THR A 10 -5.92 42.47 43.53
CA THR A 10 -4.78 41.83 42.86
C THR A 10 -4.77 42.29 41.40
N SER A 11 -3.97 43.33 41.12
CA SER A 11 -3.64 43.72 39.75
C SER A 11 -2.54 42.81 39.23
N THR A 12 -2.94 41.78 38.49
CA THR A 12 -2.03 40.87 37.78
C THR A 12 -1.37 41.62 36.63
N ALA A 13 -0.07 41.90 36.78
CA ALA A 13 0.78 42.37 35.69
C ALA A 13 0.83 41.34 34.55
N PRO A 14 0.94 41.76 33.27
CA PRO A 14 1.15 40.83 32.18
C PRO A 14 2.52 40.18 32.31
N ARG A 15 2.53 38.86 32.47
CA ARG A 15 3.72 38.04 32.31
C ARG A 15 4.11 38.10 30.83
N THR A 16 5.20 38.78 30.52
CA THR A 16 5.87 38.70 29.22
C THR A 16 6.24 37.24 28.95
N THR A 17 5.55 36.63 28.00
CA THR A 17 5.90 35.31 27.47
C THR A 17 7.25 35.42 26.74
N PRO A 18 8.28 34.64 27.10
CA PRO A 18 9.43 34.50 26.22
C PRO A 18 9.00 33.74 24.96
N ALA A 19 9.37 34.29 23.80
CA ALA A 19 9.16 33.70 22.48
C ALA A 19 9.71 32.25 22.41
N PRO A 20 9.12 31.37 21.59
CA PRO A 20 9.70 30.06 21.34
C PRO A 20 11.05 30.24 20.62
N THR A 21 12.13 29.83 21.29
CA THR A 21 13.43 29.63 20.67
C THR A 21 13.28 28.58 19.57
N VAL A 22 13.28 29.04 18.31
CA VAL A 22 13.47 28.18 17.16
C VAL A 22 14.87 27.56 17.28
N PRO A 23 15.04 26.23 17.22
CA PRO A 23 16.37 25.67 17.10
C PRO A 23 16.91 26.07 15.72
N THR A 24 17.90 26.97 15.71
CA THR A 24 18.76 27.21 14.56
C THR A 24 19.42 25.89 14.20
N VAL A 25 18.98 25.29 13.11
CA VAL A 25 19.67 24.17 12.48
C VAL A 25 20.97 24.73 11.96
N HIS A 26 22.08 24.45 12.65
CA HIS A 26 23.40 24.72 12.10
C HIS A 26 23.55 23.83 10.86
N VAL A 27 23.56 24.46 9.67
CA VAL A 27 24.08 23.80 8.47
C VAL A 27 25.59 23.66 8.68
N SER A 28 26.00 22.50 9.18
CA SER A 28 27.41 22.10 9.13
C SER A 28 27.76 21.87 7.67
N THR A 29 28.32 22.89 7.04
CA THR A 29 29.14 22.71 5.84
C THR A 29 30.35 21.86 6.23
N VAL A 30 30.27 20.56 5.97
CA VAL A 30 31.44 19.70 6.00
C VAL A 30 32.24 19.94 4.73
N SER A 31 33.40 20.56 4.93
CA SER A 31 34.50 20.64 3.98
C SER A 31 34.93 19.25 3.53
N GLU A 32 35.12 19.14 2.21
CA GLU A 32 36.23 18.45 1.54
C GLU A 32 36.64 17.07 2.11
N SER A 33 35.97 16.03 1.63
CA SER A 33 36.45 14.65 1.72
C SER A 33 37.14 14.28 0.41
N THR A 34 38.46 14.17 0.52
CA THR A 34 39.41 13.58 -0.43
C THR A 34 38.79 12.46 -1.27
N ALA A 35 38.95 12.59 -2.59
CA ALA A 35 38.63 11.57 -3.58
C ALA A 35 39.21 10.20 -3.17
N PRO A 36 38.41 9.13 -3.06
CA PRO A 36 38.94 7.80 -3.24
C PRO A 36 39.14 7.61 -4.74
N THR A 37 40.41 7.59 -5.15
CA THR A 37 40.90 6.96 -6.38
C THR A 37 40.14 5.64 -6.59
N VAL A 38 39.24 5.64 -7.56
CA VAL A 38 38.73 4.40 -8.16
C VAL A 38 39.93 3.69 -8.79
N PRO A 39 40.32 2.47 -8.37
CA PRO A 39 41.18 1.68 -9.22
C PRO A 39 40.36 1.34 -10.47
N ALA A 40 40.83 1.79 -11.62
CA ALA A 40 40.36 1.32 -12.91
C ALA A 40 40.49 -0.21 -12.91
N VAL A 41 39.36 -0.90 -12.76
CA VAL A 41 39.28 -2.34 -13.01
C VAL A 41 39.43 -2.50 -14.52
N THR A 42 40.66 -2.74 -14.94
CA THR A 42 41.00 -3.25 -16.26
C THR A 42 40.37 -4.63 -16.39
N ILE A 43 39.16 -4.69 -16.96
CA ILE A 43 38.54 -5.96 -17.34
C ILE A 43 39.34 -6.50 -18.53
N ARG A 44 40.26 -7.42 -18.26
CA ARG A 44 41.00 -8.17 -19.26
C ARG A 44 40.02 -9.11 -19.98
N SER A 45 39.48 -8.66 -21.11
CA SER A 45 38.79 -9.52 -22.08
C SER A 45 39.67 -10.70 -22.42
N THR A 46 39.34 -11.86 -21.87
CA THR A 46 39.88 -13.15 -22.28
C THR A 46 38.69 -13.98 -22.73
N VAL A 47 38.57 -14.16 -24.04
CA VAL A 47 37.68 -15.14 -24.66
C VAL A 47 38.35 -16.51 -24.54
N PRO A 48 37.64 -17.53 -24.05
CA PRO A 48 37.93 -18.89 -24.46
C PRO A 48 36.67 -19.68 -24.87
N GLY A 49 36.64 -20.09 -26.14
CA GLY A 49 36.23 -21.44 -26.55
C GLY A 49 34.73 -21.76 -26.71
N PRO A 50 34.29 -22.38 -27.83
CA PRO A 50 32.93 -22.85 -28.00
C PRO A 50 32.76 -24.23 -27.35
N ALA A 51 32.02 -24.30 -26.25
CA ALA A 51 31.62 -25.56 -25.63
C ALA A 51 30.08 -25.67 -25.57
N ARG A 52 29.57 -26.42 -26.55
CA ARG A 52 28.35 -27.24 -26.54
C ARG A 52 27.27 -26.81 -25.54
N THR A 53 26.32 -26.07 -26.10
CA THR A 53 24.90 -25.93 -25.76
C THR A 53 24.37 -26.93 -24.72
N PRO A 54 24.02 -26.49 -23.50
CA PRO A 54 22.92 -27.09 -22.77
C PRO A 54 21.65 -26.78 -23.57
N GLY A 55 20.92 -27.82 -23.98
CA GLY A 55 19.67 -27.67 -24.71
C GLY A 55 18.72 -26.75 -23.96
N THR A 56 18.59 -25.51 -24.45
CA THR A 56 17.51 -24.62 -24.12
C THR A 56 16.25 -25.35 -24.55
N ARG A 57 15.51 -25.92 -23.60
CA ARG A 57 14.08 -26.14 -23.80
C ARG A 57 13.47 -24.76 -23.87
N THR A 58 13.57 -24.12 -25.04
CA THR A 58 12.69 -23.05 -25.44
C THR A 58 11.31 -23.69 -25.52
N ARG A 59 10.62 -23.76 -24.40
CA ARG A 59 9.19 -24.03 -24.40
C ARG A 59 8.58 -22.76 -24.99
N THR A 60 8.49 -22.71 -26.33
CA THR A 60 7.57 -21.79 -27.00
C THR A 60 6.22 -22.01 -26.32
N PRO A 61 5.67 -21.02 -25.59
CA PRO A 61 4.35 -21.18 -25.02
C PRO A 61 3.40 -21.39 -26.20
N SER A 62 2.78 -22.57 -26.24
CA SER A 62 1.72 -22.86 -27.19
C SER A 62 0.63 -21.80 -27.02
N PRO A 63 0.11 -21.17 -28.09
CA PRO A 63 -0.92 -20.14 -27.99
C PRO A 63 -2.23 -20.67 -27.36
N ASP A 64 -2.38 -22.00 -27.25
CA ASP A 64 -3.50 -22.69 -26.59
C ASP A 64 -3.19 -23.16 -25.15
N ALA A 65 -2.01 -22.88 -24.60
CA ALA A 65 -1.75 -23.19 -23.20
C ALA A 65 -2.66 -22.30 -22.33
N PRO A 66 -3.48 -22.87 -21.43
CA PRO A 66 -4.22 -22.08 -20.45
C PRO A 66 -3.22 -21.13 -19.79
N LEU A 67 -3.56 -19.83 -19.75
CA LEU A 67 -2.74 -18.85 -19.06
C LEU A 67 -2.42 -19.41 -17.67
N PRO A 68 -1.14 -19.43 -17.26
CA PRO A 68 -0.77 -19.96 -15.97
C PRO A 68 -1.60 -19.25 -14.88
N PRO A 69 -2.08 -19.97 -13.87
CA PRO A 69 -2.85 -19.35 -12.80
C PRO A 69 -2.02 -18.26 -12.14
N VAL A 70 -2.65 -17.12 -11.84
CA VAL A 70 -2.00 -15.98 -11.17
C VAL A 70 -1.32 -16.48 -9.90
N THR A 71 -0.02 -16.25 -9.79
CA THR A 71 0.75 -16.64 -8.61
C THR A 71 0.80 -15.51 -7.59
N TRP A 72 1.19 -15.85 -6.35
CA TRP A 72 1.46 -14.82 -5.34
C TRP A 72 2.57 -13.86 -5.79
N GLU A 73 3.56 -14.37 -6.52
CA GLU A 73 4.67 -13.57 -7.04
C GLU A 73 4.20 -12.57 -8.10
N ASP A 74 3.32 -12.99 -9.00
CA ASP A 74 2.71 -12.09 -10.00
C ASP A 74 1.88 -10.99 -9.34
N LEU A 75 1.10 -11.34 -8.31
CA LEU A 75 0.35 -10.36 -7.53
C LEU A 75 1.28 -9.36 -6.85
N ILE A 76 2.35 -9.82 -6.19
CA ILE A 76 3.30 -8.91 -5.54
C ILE A 76 4.07 -8.07 -6.55
N ALA A 77 4.41 -8.61 -7.72
CA ALA A 77 5.02 -7.84 -8.79
C ALA A 77 4.10 -6.72 -9.28
N ALA A 78 2.81 -7.00 -9.51
CA ALA A 78 1.82 -6.00 -9.88
C ALA A 78 1.66 -4.93 -8.79
N VAL A 79 1.53 -5.32 -7.52
CA VAL A 79 1.41 -4.38 -6.40
C VAL A 79 2.65 -3.49 -6.27
N ARG A 80 3.85 -4.03 -6.49
CA ARG A 80 5.08 -3.23 -6.51
C ARG A 80 5.10 -2.21 -7.62
N LEU A 81 4.60 -2.57 -8.80
CA LEU A 81 4.52 -1.65 -9.93
C LEU A 81 3.53 -0.52 -9.66
N GLU A 82 2.32 -0.86 -9.22
CA GLU A 82 1.26 0.12 -8.92
C GLU A 82 1.64 1.05 -7.76
N GLY A 83 2.15 0.48 -6.66
CA GLY A 83 2.48 1.23 -5.45
C GLY A 83 3.91 1.72 -5.34
N GLN A 84 4.75 1.45 -6.34
CA GLN A 84 6.17 1.79 -6.40
C GLN A 84 6.98 1.27 -5.19
N TYR A 85 6.61 0.10 -4.66
CA TYR A 85 7.30 -0.49 -3.51
C TYR A 85 8.68 -1.02 -3.89
N THR A 86 9.69 -0.58 -3.14
CA THR A 86 11.08 -1.02 -3.34
C THR A 86 11.28 -2.49 -2.97
N SER A 87 10.48 -3.03 -2.04
CA SER A 87 10.61 -4.39 -1.52
C SER A 87 9.37 -5.25 -1.77
N ALA A 88 9.59 -6.51 -2.18
CA ALA A 88 8.52 -7.52 -2.28
C ALA A 88 7.97 -7.92 -0.91
N ALA A 89 8.77 -7.85 0.16
CA ALA A 89 8.31 -8.15 1.51
C ALA A 89 7.32 -7.08 2.01
N GLU A 90 7.60 -5.81 1.70
CA GLU A 90 6.73 -4.68 2.04
C GLU A 90 5.41 -4.77 1.27
N ALA A 91 5.47 -4.91 -0.06
CA ALA A 91 4.29 -5.12 -0.89
C ALA A 91 3.47 -6.34 -0.42
N GLY A 92 4.13 -7.43 -0.03
CA GLY A 92 3.48 -8.61 0.51
C GLY A 92 2.78 -8.39 1.86
N ARG A 93 3.35 -7.59 2.76
CA ARG A 93 2.70 -7.20 4.02
C ARG A 93 1.44 -6.37 3.74
N VAL A 94 1.60 -5.31 2.96
CA VAL A 94 0.51 -4.39 2.60
C VAL A 94 -0.63 -5.12 1.88
N THR A 95 -0.29 -6.01 0.95
CA THR A 95 -1.28 -6.84 0.23
C THR A 95 -2.13 -7.67 1.20
N ARG A 96 -1.50 -8.32 2.19
CA ARG A 96 -2.25 -9.12 3.18
C ARG A 96 -3.13 -8.24 4.06
N ALA A 97 -2.65 -7.08 4.49
CA ALA A 97 -3.42 -6.15 5.31
C ALA A 97 -4.67 -5.65 4.58
N VAL A 98 -4.51 -5.19 3.34
CA VAL A 98 -5.61 -4.69 2.50
C VAL A 98 -6.61 -5.79 2.17
N LEU A 99 -6.15 -6.97 1.75
CA LEU A 99 -7.05 -8.09 1.41
C LEU A 99 -7.79 -8.61 2.65
N SER A 100 -7.14 -8.62 3.81
CA SER A 100 -7.77 -8.95 5.08
C SER A 100 -8.92 -8.00 5.39
N ALA A 101 -8.67 -6.69 5.33
CA ALA A 101 -9.71 -5.68 5.53
C ALA A 101 -10.84 -5.77 4.49
N LEU A 102 -10.50 -6.00 3.21
CA LEU A 102 -11.48 -6.15 2.12
C LEU A 102 -12.38 -7.37 2.34
N GLY A 103 -11.82 -8.46 2.86
CA GLY A 103 -12.55 -9.70 3.16
C GLY A 103 -13.67 -9.54 4.19
N ALA A 104 -13.63 -8.47 5.00
CA ALA A 104 -14.73 -8.11 5.90
C ALA A 104 -15.88 -7.40 5.17
N GLN A 105 -15.60 -6.75 4.03
CA GLN A 105 -16.57 -5.94 3.28
C GLN A 105 -17.28 -6.73 2.17
N VAL A 106 -16.57 -7.66 1.53
CA VAL A 106 -17.13 -8.54 0.51
C VAL A 106 -17.82 -9.73 1.18
N ILE A 107 -19.11 -9.92 0.91
CA ILE A 107 -19.94 -10.98 1.51
C ILE A 107 -20.61 -11.80 0.41
N GLY A 108 -21.05 -13.02 0.75
CA GLY A 108 -21.78 -13.88 -0.18
C GLY A 108 -20.87 -14.59 -1.20
N ASP A 109 -21.42 -14.86 -2.38
CA ASP A 109 -20.79 -15.63 -3.44
C ASP A 109 -19.60 -14.89 -4.06
N GLU A 110 -19.63 -13.56 -4.08
CA GLU A 110 -18.55 -12.72 -4.60
C GLU A 110 -17.25 -12.91 -3.81
N ARG A 111 -17.34 -13.16 -2.50
CA ARG A 111 -16.17 -13.46 -1.67
C ARG A 111 -15.53 -14.78 -2.06
N VAL A 112 -16.37 -15.77 -2.35
CA VAL A 112 -15.96 -17.13 -2.74
C VAL A 112 -15.31 -17.08 -4.12
N ASP A 113 -15.96 -16.42 -5.08
CA ASP A 113 -15.42 -16.18 -6.42
C ASP A 113 -14.07 -15.46 -6.35
N LEU A 114 -13.96 -14.39 -5.55
CA LEU A 114 -12.72 -13.65 -5.37
C LEU A 114 -11.61 -14.53 -4.79
N ALA A 115 -11.92 -15.35 -3.78
CA ALA A 115 -10.97 -16.28 -3.19
C ALA A 115 -10.51 -17.38 -4.18
N HIS A 116 -11.38 -17.81 -5.10
CA HIS A 116 -11.04 -18.82 -6.11
C HIS A 116 -10.13 -18.30 -7.23
N ARG A 117 -10.23 -17.00 -7.56
CA ARG A 117 -9.40 -16.37 -8.59
C ARG A 117 -8.07 -15.85 -8.06
N LEU A 118 -7.97 -15.62 -6.75
CA LEU A 118 -6.75 -15.16 -6.11
C LEU A 118 -5.76 -16.30 -5.82
N PRO A 119 -4.45 -16.00 -5.78
CA PRO A 119 -3.44 -16.91 -5.24
C PRO A 119 -3.81 -17.38 -3.83
N ARG A 120 -3.39 -18.59 -3.45
CA ARG A 120 -3.75 -19.21 -2.17
C ARG A 120 -3.46 -18.33 -0.96
N GLU A 121 -2.34 -17.61 -0.97
CA GLU A 121 -1.90 -16.69 0.07
C GLU A 121 -2.84 -15.49 0.20
N ALA A 122 -3.26 -14.93 -0.95
CA ALA A 122 -4.20 -13.82 -1.02
C ALA A 122 -5.61 -14.26 -0.59
N ALA A 123 -6.06 -15.43 -1.04
CA ALA A 123 -7.33 -16.02 -0.64
C ALA A 123 -7.38 -16.26 0.88
N ARG A 124 -6.28 -16.74 1.49
CA ARG A 124 -6.17 -16.89 2.94
C ARG A 124 -6.27 -15.55 3.68
N ALA A 125 -5.61 -14.50 3.16
CA ALA A 125 -5.71 -13.17 3.76
C ALA A 125 -7.17 -12.65 3.69
N LEU A 126 -7.82 -12.78 2.54
CA LEU A 126 -9.23 -12.43 2.35
C LEU A 126 -10.17 -13.22 3.28
N ALA A 127 -9.87 -14.51 3.50
CA ALA A 127 -10.64 -15.38 4.38
C ALA A 127 -10.36 -15.16 5.87
N SER A 128 -9.31 -14.39 6.23
CA SER A 128 -8.85 -14.28 7.61
C SER A 128 -9.76 -13.45 8.51
N GLN A 129 -10.54 -12.52 7.94
CA GLN A 129 -11.49 -11.72 8.70
C GLN A 129 -12.90 -12.31 8.61
N VAL A 130 -13.66 -12.16 9.70
CA VAL A 130 -15.08 -12.44 9.71
C VAL A 130 -15.80 -11.32 8.95
N PRO A 131 -16.78 -11.63 8.08
CA PRO A 131 -17.61 -10.62 7.42
C PRO A 131 -18.16 -9.62 8.44
N ALA A 132 -17.98 -8.33 8.16
CA ALA A 132 -18.50 -7.28 9.02
C ALA A 132 -20.04 -7.28 8.96
N THR A 133 -20.67 -7.01 10.10
CA THR A 133 -22.13 -6.87 10.20
C THR A 133 -22.64 -5.61 9.49
N ARG A 134 -21.77 -4.61 9.32
CA ARG A 134 -22.03 -3.37 8.58
C ARG A 134 -20.96 -3.20 7.50
N ARG A 135 -21.41 -2.93 6.27
CA ARG A 135 -20.53 -2.47 5.18
C ARG A 135 -20.14 -1.02 5.41
N VAL A 136 -18.86 -0.70 5.23
CA VAL A 136 -18.30 0.64 5.42
C VAL A 136 -17.91 1.25 4.08
N THR A 137 -18.00 2.57 3.99
CA THR A 137 -17.60 3.34 2.80
C THR A 137 -16.11 3.21 2.51
N ALA A 138 -15.68 3.57 1.29
CA ALA A 138 -14.26 3.52 0.93
C ALA A 138 -13.39 4.42 1.82
N ALA A 139 -13.94 5.54 2.32
CA ALA A 139 -13.23 6.43 3.25
C ALA A 139 -13.05 5.77 4.63
N GLU A 140 -14.15 5.23 5.19
CA GLU A 140 -14.10 4.49 6.48
C GLU A 140 -13.18 3.26 6.39
N PHE A 141 -13.12 2.59 5.23
CA PHE A 141 -12.20 1.48 4.99
C PHE A 141 -10.73 1.92 5.07
N VAL A 142 -10.39 3.07 4.46
CA VAL A 142 -9.04 3.63 4.53
C VAL A 142 -8.70 4.06 5.96
N ASP A 143 -9.64 4.64 6.70
CA ASP A 143 -9.44 5.05 8.08
C ASP A 143 -9.24 3.85 9.03
N ASP A 144 -9.98 2.76 8.83
CA ASP A 144 -9.76 1.50 9.56
C ASP A 144 -8.39 0.91 9.25
N LEU A 145 -8.00 0.88 7.97
CA LEU A 145 -6.68 0.41 7.56
C LEU A 145 -5.55 1.25 8.16
N ALA A 146 -5.69 2.57 8.17
CA ALA A 146 -4.75 3.51 8.77
C ALA A 146 -4.58 3.24 10.27
N SER A 147 -5.70 3.02 10.98
CA SER A 147 -5.72 2.74 12.41
C SER A 147 -5.10 1.38 12.75
N ARG A 148 -5.33 0.36 11.91
CA ARG A 148 -4.84 -1.01 12.13
C ARG A 148 -3.34 -1.17 11.88
N GLU A 149 -2.80 -0.46 10.89
CA GLU A 149 -1.39 -0.48 10.55
C GLU A 149 -0.59 0.64 11.28
N ASP A 150 -1.26 1.50 12.07
CA ASP A 150 -0.66 2.66 12.76
C ASP A 150 0.10 3.60 11.79
N ILE A 151 -0.57 3.94 10.68
CA ILE A 151 -0.01 4.76 9.58
C ILE A 151 -0.91 5.97 9.26
N PRO A 152 -0.38 7.01 8.59
CA PRO A 152 -1.19 8.13 8.13
C PRO A 152 -2.29 7.70 7.13
N PRO A 153 -3.49 8.32 7.15
CA PRO A 153 -4.57 8.01 6.21
C PRO A 153 -4.19 8.17 4.74
N ALA A 154 -3.31 9.13 4.42
CA ALA A 154 -2.79 9.31 3.06
C ALA A 154 -2.00 8.07 2.59
N THR A 155 -1.18 7.50 3.46
CA THR A 155 -0.42 6.28 3.20
C THR A 155 -1.33 5.07 3.08
N ALA A 156 -2.33 4.95 3.95
CA ALA A 156 -3.33 3.88 3.88
C ALA A 156 -4.14 3.95 2.57
N ARG A 157 -4.52 5.15 2.11
CA ARG A 157 -5.18 5.34 0.81
C ARG A 157 -4.30 4.88 -0.34
N TRP A 158 -3.00 5.24 -0.30
CA TRP A 158 -2.02 4.80 -1.29
C TRP A 158 -1.90 3.28 -1.33
N HIS A 159 -1.76 2.65 -0.16
CA HIS A 159 -1.69 1.20 0.00
C HIS A 159 -2.93 0.50 -0.56
N ALA A 160 -4.13 0.96 -0.17
CA ALA A 160 -5.39 0.43 -0.66
C ALA A 160 -5.49 0.55 -2.18
N GLY A 161 -5.22 1.73 -2.74
CA GLY A 161 -5.28 1.97 -4.18
C GLY A 161 -4.32 1.08 -4.96
N SER A 162 -3.08 0.97 -4.50
CA SER A 162 -2.04 0.15 -5.16
C SER A 162 -2.43 -1.32 -5.22
N VAL A 163 -2.93 -1.87 -4.09
CA VAL A 163 -3.30 -3.29 -4.02
C VAL A 163 -4.57 -3.57 -4.80
N LEU A 164 -5.61 -2.73 -4.66
CA LEU A 164 -6.90 -2.98 -5.31
C LEU A 164 -6.83 -2.75 -6.82
N THR A 165 -6.01 -1.82 -7.29
CA THR A 165 -5.72 -1.65 -8.73
C THR A 165 -4.95 -2.85 -9.29
N ALA A 166 -3.93 -3.35 -8.56
CA ALA A 166 -3.20 -4.55 -8.98
C ALA A 166 -4.09 -5.81 -8.99
N VAL A 167 -5.00 -5.95 -8.04
CA VAL A 167 -6.01 -7.03 -8.04
C VAL A 167 -6.95 -6.86 -9.23
N ALA A 168 -7.40 -5.63 -9.52
CA ALA A 168 -8.28 -5.36 -10.66
C ALA A 168 -7.66 -5.71 -12.01
N SER A 169 -6.35 -5.56 -12.18
CA SER A 169 -5.64 -5.85 -13.43
C SER A 169 -5.32 -7.34 -13.63
N LEU A 170 -5.28 -8.11 -12.55
CA LEU A 170 -5.01 -9.55 -12.59
C LEU A 170 -6.27 -10.42 -12.65
N LEU A 171 -7.42 -9.85 -12.29
CA LEU A 171 -8.70 -10.54 -12.27
C LEU A 171 -9.58 -10.10 -13.44
N GLU A 172 -10.59 -10.91 -13.74
CA GLU A 172 -11.55 -10.65 -14.80
C GLU A 172 -12.44 -9.44 -14.47
N ASP A 173 -12.67 -8.58 -15.46
CA ASP A 173 -13.42 -7.33 -15.30
C ASP A 173 -14.85 -7.55 -14.79
N ASP A 174 -15.51 -8.62 -15.24
CA ASP A 174 -16.85 -8.99 -14.79
C ASP A 174 -16.89 -9.32 -13.30
N LEU A 175 -15.87 -10.00 -12.77
CA LEU A 175 -15.78 -10.31 -11.35
C LEU A 175 -15.60 -9.03 -10.53
N ILE A 176 -14.70 -8.13 -10.95
CA ILE A 176 -14.50 -6.87 -10.24
C ILE A 176 -15.78 -6.01 -10.27
N THR A 177 -16.50 -6.02 -11.39
CA THR A 177 -17.77 -5.29 -11.53
C THR A 177 -18.83 -5.83 -10.56
N ARG A 178 -18.95 -7.16 -10.43
CA ARG A 178 -19.85 -7.78 -9.42
C ARG A 178 -19.43 -7.43 -8.00
N VAL A 179 -18.13 -7.52 -7.67
CA VAL A 179 -17.61 -7.15 -6.34
C VAL A 179 -17.95 -5.68 -6.03
N LEU A 180 -17.69 -4.76 -6.95
CA LEU A 180 -18.01 -3.33 -6.78
C LEU A 180 -19.51 -3.09 -6.60
N ALA A 181 -20.38 -3.84 -7.28
CA ALA A 181 -21.83 -3.73 -7.09
C ALA A 181 -22.30 -4.13 -5.68
N THR A 182 -21.53 -4.96 -4.97
CA THR A 182 -21.81 -5.30 -3.57
C THR A 182 -21.23 -4.31 -2.56
N LEU A 183 -20.24 -3.51 -2.95
CA LEU A 183 -19.58 -2.58 -2.05
C LEU A 183 -20.33 -1.23 -2.00
N PRO A 184 -20.24 -0.49 -0.89
CA PRO A 184 -20.70 0.89 -0.85
C PRO A 184 -20.00 1.77 -1.90
N SER A 185 -20.55 2.97 -2.16
CA SER A 185 -19.96 3.90 -3.13
C SER A 185 -18.52 4.32 -2.78
N GLY A 186 -17.79 4.77 -3.80
CA GLY A 186 -16.41 5.24 -3.67
C GLY A 186 -15.32 4.17 -3.74
N TYR A 187 -15.66 2.87 -3.70
CA TYR A 187 -14.64 1.82 -3.85
C TYR A 187 -14.07 1.77 -5.27
N ALA A 188 -14.86 2.09 -6.30
CA ALA A 188 -14.40 2.06 -7.70
C ALA A 188 -13.07 2.82 -7.90
N LEU A 189 -12.92 3.98 -7.26
CA LEU A 189 -11.70 4.79 -7.32
C LEU A 189 -10.48 4.09 -6.73
N LEU A 190 -10.66 3.26 -5.70
CA LEU A 190 -9.55 2.47 -5.13
C LEU A 190 -9.12 1.33 -6.06
N PHE A 191 -10.03 0.81 -6.87
CA PHE A 191 -9.73 -0.19 -7.91
C PHE A 191 -9.19 0.44 -9.21
N GLY A 192 -8.87 1.74 -9.21
CA GLY A 192 -8.40 2.45 -10.41
C GLY A 192 -9.47 2.64 -11.48
N ARG A 193 -10.76 2.43 -11.14
CA ARG A 193 -11.89 2.58 -12.06
C ARG A 193 -12.57 3.92 -11.87
N ALA A 194 -12.99 4.54 -12.97
CA ALA A 194 -13.87 5.70 -12.93
C ALA A 194 -15.23 5.29 -12.35
N GLU A 195 -15.73 6.02 -11.36
CA GLU A 195 -17.09 5.83 -10.84
C GLU A 195 -18.07 6.38 -11.88
N LEU A 196 -18.51 5.52 -12.80
CA LEU A 196 -19.57 5.85 -13.74
C LEU A 196 -20.91 5.61 -13.01
N PRO A 197 -21.78 6.63 -12.85
CA PRO A 197 -23.15 6.38 -12.40
C PRO A 197 -23.81 5.44 -13.42
N PRO A 198 -24.69 4.52 -12.99
CA PRO A 198 -25.38 3.62 -13.92
C PRO A 198 -26.10 4.48 -14.97
N ALA A 199 -25.89 4.15 -16.25
CA ALA A 199 -26.65 4.78 -17.32
C ALA A 199 -28.13 4.44 -17.07
N ALA A 200 -28.92 5.50 -16.88
CA ALA A 200 -30.36 5.43 -16.61
C ALA A 200 -31.15 4.87 -17.79
#